data_AF-A0A0S9KMQ9-F1
#
_entry.id   AF-A0A0S9KMQ9-F1
#
_cell.length_a   1.000
_cell.length_b   1.000
_cell.length_c   1.000
_cell.angle_alpha   90.00
_cell.angle_beta   90.00
_cell.angle_gamma   90.00
#
_symmetry.space_group_name_H-M   'P 1'
#
loop_
_entity.id
_entity.type
_entity.pdbx_description
1 polymer ?
#
loop_
_entity_poly.entity_id
_entity_poly.type
_entity_poly.pdbx_seq_one_letter_code
_entity_poly.pdbx_strand_id
1 'polypeptide(L)'
;MSESSGEQRGWWPFGRRKPEAEPPFSVESSIPDGVRLAGGWSWRLLVIGAVVAVLIFLIIQLRLIVIPLFVAVLLAALLVPFVGFLRHHRWPAWLAIAVAMLGTLVVVAGLLVLVITQIQRGASDIAGRAVESFDDLKAWLLASPLELSEREINDWIAQAWAGIQQDSEVYVSGALSLGSSIGHLVAGLFLTLFSLLFILIDGRGIWRWIVSLFPKKARAAVDGAAIAGWTTLTNFARVQVLVAAIDAVGIGLGAFLLGVPLAIPIAVLVFLGSFIPIVGAVVTGTLAAVIALVYNGPWIAFWMIVVVLAVQQLEGHVLQPLIVGSVVKVHPLAVVLVVATGSLLAGIPGALFAVPVAAVMNVMVRYISSGVWKTRPPVEPALPQSMLWQTVPQPRPGYRKDDTTDA
;
A
#
# COMPACT_ATOMS: atom_id res chain seq x y z
N MET A 1 75.18 -50.31 32.59
CA MET A 1 75.75 -49.15 33.27
C MET A 1 75.07 -47.92 32.66
N SER A 2 73.84 -47.52 33.00
CA SER A 2 73.22 -47.13 34.29
C SER A 2 73.91 -45.97 34.99
N GLU A 3 73.25 -44.80 34.98
CA GLU A 3 73.18 -43.72 36.00
C GLU A 3 72.67 -42.46 35.25
N SER A 4 71.38 -42.11 35.27
CA SER A 4 70.52 -41.59 36.35
C SER A 4 70.79 -40.14 36.80
N SER A 5 69.78 -39.31 36.54
CA SER A 5 69.23 -38.23 37.39
C SER A 5 70.07 -37.00 37.71
N GLY A 6 69.49 -35.84 37.35
CA GLY A 6 69.87 -34.54 37.88
C GLY A 6 68.82 -33.47 37.58
N GLU A 7 67.59 -33.64 38.08
CA GLU A 7 66.61 -32.54 38.19
C GLU A 7 67.19 -31.45 39.12
N GLN A 8 67.49 -30.27 38.57
CA GLN A 8 67.70 -29.07 39.39
C GLN A 8 66.43 -28.22 39.36
N ARG A 9 65.59 -28.41 40.38
CA ARG A 9 64.50 -27.48 40.74
C ARG A 9 65.09 -26.29 41.49
N GLY A 10 65.29 -25.17 40.80
CA GLY A 10 65.58 -23.88 41.43
C GLY A 10 64.34 -23.37 42.18
N TRP A 11 64.41 -23.31 43.50
CA TRP A 11 63.39 -22.77 44.39
C TRP A 11 63.71 -21.30 44.68
N TRP A 12 62.93 -20.36 44.12
CA TRP A 12 63.01 -18.93 44.43
C TRP A 12 61.65 -18.44 44.97
N PRO A 13 61.51 -18.07 46.26
CA PRO A 13 60.24 -17.70 46.85
C PRO A 13 60.01 -16.18 46.83
N PHE A 14 60.40 -15.47 45.77
CA PHE A 14 60.15 -14.03 45.63
C PHE A 14 59.74 -13.67 44.20
N GLY A 15 58.52 -14.08 43.83
CA GLY A 15 57.82 -13.44 42.72
C GLY A 15 57.56 -11.98 43.08
N ARG A 16 58.35 -11.06 42.52
CA ARG A 16 57.97 -9.64 42.46
C ARG A 16 56.63 -9.60 41.74
N ARG A 17 55.52 -9.43 42.48
CA ARG A 17 54.24 -9.06 41.87
C ARG A 17 54.53 -7.80 41.07
N LYS A 18 54.40 -7.89 39.74
CA LYS A 18 54.33 -6.68 38.91
C LYS A 18 53.21 -5.82 39.52
N PRO A 19 53.40 -4.52 39.74
CA PRO A 19 52.29 -3.67 40.13
C PRO A 19 51.19 -3.89 39.09
N GLU A 20 50.03 -4.37 39.52
CA GLU A 20 48.84 -4.39 38.68
C GLU A 20 48.66 -2.95 38.19
N ALA A 21 48.85 -2.73 36.90
CA ALA A 21 48.55 -1.45 36.30
C ALA A 21 47.09 -1.17 36.61
N GLU A 22 46.82 -0.08 37.35
CA GLU A 22 45.45 0.38 37.56
C GLU A 22 44.77 0.40 36.19
N PRO A 23 43.57 -0.21 36.05
CA PRO A 23 42.87 -0.19 34.78
C PRO A 23 42.75 1.28 34.36
N PRO A 24 43.09 1.63 33.11
CA PRO A 24 43.04 3.02 32.68
C PRO A 24 41.65 3.57 33.02
N PHE A 25 41.59 4.69 33.72
CA PHE A 25 40.35 5.40 34.01
C PHE A 25 39.64 5.68 32.69
N SER A 26 38.80 4.74 32.26
CA SER A 26 37.97 4.93 31.08
C SER A 26 36.87 5.89 31.49
N VAL A 27 36.72 7.00 30.78
CA VAL A 27 35.60 7.94 30.98
C VAL A 27 34.27 7.18 30.97
N GLU A 28 34.21 6.08 30.21
CA GLU A 28 33.11 5.13 30.17
C GLU A 28 32.75 4.54 31.54
N SER A 29 33.72 4.24 32.41
CA SER A 29 33.49 3.68 33.75
C SER A 29 32.90 4.67 34.77
N SER A 30 33.02 5.98 34.52
CA SER A 30 32.55 7.04 35.41
C SER A 30 31.09 7.47 35.14
N ILE A 31 30.47 6.96 34.08
CA ILE A 31 29.11 7.34 33.68
C ILE A 31 28.11 6.38 34.35
N PRO A 32 27.03 6.85 34.99
CA PRO A 32 25.99 5.99 35.54
C PRO A 32 25.38 5.06 34.47
N ASP A 33 25.07 3.81 34.82
CA ASP A 33 24.58 2.81 33.86
C ASP A 33 23.28 3.24 33.16
N GLY A 34 22.42 4.01 33.85
CA GLY A 34 21.22 4.59 33.26
C GLY A 34 21.51 5.57 32.12
N VAL A 35 22.57 6.38 32.24
CA VAL A 35 22.99 7.33 31.19
C VAL A 35 23.64 6.59 30.03
N ARG A 36 24.37 5.50 30.28
CA ARG A 36 24.92 4.63 29.22
C ARG A 36 23.83 3.90 28.44
N LEU A 37 22.82 3.36 29.13
CA LEU A 37 21.68 2.72 28.49
C LEU A 37 20.88 3.74 27.68
N ALA A 38 20.55 4.89 28.28
CA ALA A 38 19.84 5.98 27.60
C ALA A 38 20.61 6.48 26.37
N GLY A 39 21.92 6.74 26.50
CA GLY A 39 22.78 7.12 25.38
C GLY A 39 22.81 6.07 24.27
N GLY A 40 22.90 4.79 24.65
CA GLY A 40 22.84 3.64 23.75
C GLY A 40 21.53 3.55 22.96
N TRP A 41 20.39 3.80 23.60
CA TRP A 41 19.09 3.86 22.93
C TRP A 41 18.93 5.11 22.07
N SER A 42 19.32 6.27 22.58
CA SER A 42 19.19 7.55 21.88
C SER A 42 19.92 7.55 20.53
N TRP A 43 21.18 7.09 20.47
CA TRP A 43 21.89 7.07 19.17
C TRP A 43 21.28 6.05 18.20
N ARG A 44 20.84 4.88 18.68
CA ARG A 44 20.17 3.87 17.85
C ARG A 44 18.86 4.40 17.28
N LEU A 45 18.07 5.09 18.10
CA LEU A 45 16.83 5.75 17.67
C LEU A 45 17.10 6.86 16.66
N LEU A 46 18.16 7.66 16.86
CA LEU A 46 18.57 8.68 15.88
C LEU A 46 18.99 8.05 14.55
N VAL A 47 19.76 6.97 14.57
CA VAL A 47 20.19 6.26 13.34
C VAL A 47 18.98 5.63 12.64
N ILE A 48 18.08 4.98 13.37
CA ILE A 48 16.83 4.43 12.80
C ILE A 48 15.99 5.57 12.20
N GLY A 49 15.82 6.68 12.92
CA GLY A 49 15.11 7.85 12.44
C GLY A 49 15.72 8.44 11.16
N ALA A 50 17.05 8.55 11.11
CA ALA A 50 17.77 9.03 9.93
C ALA A 50 17.58 8.09 8.73
N VAL A 51 17.67 6.77 8.93
CA VAL A 51 17.43 5.78 7.87
C VAL A 51 15.99 5.87 7.35
N VAL A 52 15.00 6.00 8.25
CA VAL A 52 13.59 6.18 7.86
C VAL A 52 13.39 7.48 7.09
N ALA A 53 13.99 8.58 7.54
CA ALA A 53 13.91 9.87 6.86
C ALA A 53 14.51 9.81 5.45
N VAL A 54 15.67 9.17 5.29
CA VAL A 54 16.30 8.95 3.97
C VAL A 54 15.42 8.10 3.07
N LEU A 55 14.82 7.03 3.60
CA LEU A 55 13.88 6.19 2.82
C LEU A 55 12.65 6.98 2.37
N ILE A 56 12.04 7.77 3.25
CA ILE A 56 10.91 8.63 2.91
C ILE A 56 11.32 9.66 1.85
N PHE A 57 12.46 10.31 2.01
CA PHE A 57 13.01 11.25 1.04
C PHE A 57 13.20 10.60 -0.34
N LEU A 58 13.78 9.40 -0.39
CA LEU A 58 13.97 8.65 -1.64
C LEU A 58 12.62 8.26 -2.27
N ILE A 59 11.63 7.86 -1.48
CA ILE A 59 10.28 7.54 -1.97
C ILE A 59 9.63 8.77 -2.63
N ILE A 60 9.74 9.94 -1.99
CA ILE A 60 9.20 11.20 -2.53
C ILE A 60 9.91 11.55 -3.84
N GLN A 61 11.25 11.49 -3.87
CA GLN A 61 12.05 11.84 -5.04
C GLN A 61 11.81 10.88 -6.22
N LEU A 62 11.59 9.59 -5.92
CA LEU A 62 11.38 8.54 -6.92
C LEU A 62 9.90 8.21 -7.14
N ARG A 63 8.97 9.10 -6.78
CA ARG A 63 7.52 8.84 -6.85
C ARG A 63 7.04 8.34 -8.23
N LEU A 64 7.65 8.81 -9.32
CA LEU A 64 7.34 8.39 -10.70
C LEU A 64 7.67 6.92 -11.00
N ILE A 65 8.54 6.30 -10.19
CA ILE A 65 8.92 4.90 -10.30
C ILE A 65 8.22 4.07 -9.22
N VAL A 66 8.22 4.59 -7.99
CA VAL A 66 7.69 3.92 -6.81
C VAL A 66 6.18 3.70 -6.94
N ILE A 67 5.40 4.71 -7.33
CA ILE A 67 3.94 4.57 -7.42
C ILE A 67 3.54 3.47 -8.43
N PRO A 68 4.03 3.47 -9.69
CA PRO A 68 3.77 2.38 -10.63
C PRO A 68 4.17 0.99 -10.13
N LEU A 69 5.29 0.89 -9.42
CA LEU A 69 5.75 -0.37 -8.85
C LEU A 69 4.80 -0.88 -7.76
N PHE A 70 4.31 0.02 -6.88
CA PHE A 70 3.32 -0.32 -5.85
C PHE A 70 1.98 -0.74 -6.47
N VAL A 71 1.52 -0.03 -7.51
CA VAL A 71 0.35 -0.43 -8.30
C VAL A 71 0.55 -1.84 -8.86
N ALA A 72 1.71 -2.11 -9.48
CA ALA A 72 2.03 -3.42 -10.05
C ALA A 72 2.05 -4.53 -8.99
N VAL A 73 2.62 -4.27 -7.81
CA VAL A 73 2.66 -5.22 -6.69
C VAL A 73 1.25 -5.52 -6.16
N LEU A 74 0.40 -4.51 -6.02
CA LEU A 74 -0.99 -4.68 -5.57
C LEU A 74 -1.82 -5.45 -6.61
N LEU A 75 -1.69 -5.11 -7.90
CA LEU A 75 -2.32 -5.84 -9.00
C LEU A 75 -1.82 -7.29 -9.05
N ALA A 76 -0.52 -7.52 -8.87
CA ALA A 76 0.04 -8.87 -8.81
C ALA A 76 -0.54 -9.67 -7.65
N ALA A 77 -0.72 -9.07 -6.47
CA ALA A 77 -1.34 -9.74 -5.33
C ALA A 77 -2.76 -10.25 -5.67
N LEU A 78 -3.51 -9.50 -6.49
CA LEU A 78 -4.83 -9.90 -6.99
C LEU A 78 -4.76 -10.94 -8.14
N LEU A 79 -3.81 -10.79 -9.07
CA LEU A 79 -3.74 -11.58 -10.30
C LEU A 79 -2.97 -12.90 -10.15
N VAL A 80 -1.99 -13.00 -9.26
CA VAL A 80 -1.26 -14.26 -9.00
C VAL A 80 -2.19 -15.44 -8.69
N PRO A 81 -3.20 -15.34 -7.81
CA PRO A 81 -4.14 -16.44 -7.60
C PRO A 81 -5.02 -16.73 -8.82
N PHE A 82 -5.39 -15.71 -9.59
CA PHE A 82 -6.13 -15.88 -10.84
C PHE A 82 -5.31 -16.63 -11.91
N VAL A 83 -4.05 -16.24 -12.10
CA VAL A 83 -3.09 -16.96 -12.97
C VAL A 83 -2.88 -18.39 -12.47
N GLY A 84 -2.76 -18.59 -11.15
CA GLY A 84 -2.67 -19.91 -10.53
C GLY A 84 -3.89 -20.79 -10.83
N PHE A 85 -5.10 -20.22 -10.74
CA PHE A 85 -6.35 -20.89 -11.09
C PHE A 85 -6.39 -21.32 -12.56
N LEU A 86 -6.01 -20.44 -13.50
CA LEU A 86 -5.94 -20.78 -14.93
C LEU A 86 -4.93 -21.90 -15.19
N ARG A 87 -3.74 -21.83 -14.57
CA ARG A 87 -2.72 -22.87 -14.65
C ARG A 87 -3.20 -24.20 -14.09
N HIS A 88 -3.97 -24.20 -13.01
CA HIS A 88 -4.61 -25.40 -12.46
C HIS A 88 -5.61 -26.01 -13.47
N HIS A 89 -6.26 -25.18 -14.29
CA HIS A 89 -7.13 -25.61 -15.39
C HIS A 89 -6.37 -25.93 -16.69
N ARG A 90 -5.09 -26.31 -16.59
CA ARG A 90 -4.22 -26.74 -17.71
C ARG A 90 -3.83 -25.64 -18.71
N TRP A 91 -4.05 -24.36 -18.41
CA TRP A 91 -3.56 -23.28 -19.29
C TRP A 91 -2.03 -23.21 -19.24
N PRO A 92 -1.33 -23.06 -20.38
CA PRO A 92 0.11 -22.82 -20.38
C PRO A 92 0.42 -21.48 -19.71
N ALA A 93 1.57 -21.40 -19.02
CA ALA A 93 1.92 -20.26 -18.18
C ALA A 93 1.87 -18.91 -18.92
N TRP A 94 2.38 -18.84 -20.14
CA TRP A 94 2.39 -17.62 -20.94
C TRP A 94 0.97 -17.13 -21.28
N LEU A 95 0.04 -18.04 -21.56
CA LEU A 95 -1.34 -17.70 -21.90
C LEU A 95 -2.11 -17.20 -20.66
N ALA A 96 -1.90 -17.85 -19.51
CA ALA A 96 -2.51 -17.40 -18.26
C ALA A 96 -2.05 -15.98 -17.87
N ILE A 97 -0.76 -15.67 -18.06
CA ILE A 97 -0.20 -14.33 -17.82
C ILE A 97 -0.75 -13.33 -18.85
N ALA A 98 -0.76 -13.69 -20.14
CA ALA A 98 -1.26 -12.82 -21.20
C ALA A 98 -2.74 -12.45 -20.98
N VAL A 99 -3.58 -13.41 -20.62
CA VAL A 99 -4.99 -13.16 -20.30
C VAL A 99 -5.15 -12.30 -19.05
N ALA A 100 -4.34 -12.51 -18.01
CA ALA A 100 -4.36 -11.65 -16.83
C ALA A 100 -4.00 -10.19 -17.19
N MET A 101 -2.95 -9.98 -17.98
CA MET A 101 -2.52 -8.65 -18.41
C MET A 101 -3.54 -7.95 -19.32
N LEU A 102 -4.03 -8.65 -20.35
CA LEU A 102 -5.05 -8.13 -21.25
C LEU A 102 -6.35 -7.84 -20.48
N GLY A 103 -6.76 -8.74 -19.58
CA GLY A 103 -7.92 -8.54 -18.71
C GLY A 103 -7.78 -7.29 -17.85
N THR A 104 -6.63 -7.08 -17.21
CA THR A 104 -6.37 -5.85 -16.44
C THR A 104 -6.43 -4.61 -17.34
N LEU A 105 -5.83 -4.64 -18.52
CA LEU A 105 -5.86 -3.50 -19.44
C LEU A 105 -7.29 -3.17 -19.87
N VAL A 106 -8.09 -4.17 -20.23
CA VAL A 106 -9.49 -4.00 -20.64
C VAL A 106 -10.33 -3.47 -19.49
N VAL A 107 -10.18 -4.00 -18.27
CA VAL A 107 -10.92 -3.54 -17.09
C VAL A 107 -10.56 -2.10 -16.76
N VAL A 108 -9.27 -1.76 -16.68
CA VAL A 108 -8.82 -0.40 -16.34
C VAL A 108 -9.22 0.60 -17.42
N ALA A 109 -8.97 0.29 -18.69
CA ALA A 109 -9.37 1.16 -19.80
C ALA A 109 -10.90 1.32 -19.87
N GLY A 110 -11.65 0.23 -19.65
CA GLY A 110 -13.11 0.24 -19.59
C GLY A 110 -13.63 1.15 -18.49
N LEU A 111 -13.10 1.02 -17.27
CA LEU A 111 -13.48 1.88 -16.13
C LEU A 111 -13.14 3.35 -16.41
N LEU A 112 -11.96 3.65 -16.96
CA LEU A 112 -11.56 5.03 -17.30
C LEU A 112 -12.47 5.63 -18.38
N VAL A 113 -12.75 4.90 -19.45
CA VAL A 113 -13.67 5.35 -20.51
C VAL A 113 -15.07 5.58 -19.93
N LEU A 114 -15.56 4.67 -19.08
CA LEU A 114 -16.85 4.84 -18.40
C LEU A 114 -16.86 6.11 -17.55
N VAL A 115 -15.86 6.34 -16.71
CA VAL A 115 -15.79 7.54 -15.87
C VAL A 115 -15.73 8.81 -16.73
N ILE A 116 -14.83 8.86 -17.72
CA ILE A 116 -14.64 10.05 -18.57
C ILE A 116 -15.92 10.38 -19.35
N THR A 117 -16.52 9.38 -20.01
CA THR A 117 -17.73 9.59 -20.81
C THR A 117 -18.91 10.04 -19.95
N GLN A 118 -18.99 9.55 -18.72
CA GLN A 118 -20.06 9.91 -17.80
C GLN A 118 -19.86 11.28 -17.17
N ILE A 119 -18.61 11.66 -16.85
CA ILE A 119 -18.27 13.03 -16.47
C ILE A 119 -18.60 13.99 -17.62
N GLN A 120 -18.24 13.67 -18.86
CA GLN A 120 -18.54 14.53 -20.01
C GLN A 120 -20.03 14.73 -20.24
N ARG A 121 -20.84 13.67 -20.09
CA ARG A 121 -22.31 13.75 -20.19
C ARG A 121 -22.94 14.49 -19.02
N GLY A 122 -22.42 14.30 -17.80
CA GLY A 122 -22.93 14.95 -16.60
C GLY A 122 -22.53 16.42 -16.52
N ALA A 123 -21.29 16.77 -16.85
CA ALA A 123 -20.73 18.10 -16.59
C ALA A 123 -21.42 19.22 -17.38
N SER A 124 -21.87 18.97 -18.62
CA SER A 124 -22.61 19.97 -19.40
C SER A 124 -24.00 20.28 -18.83
N ASP A 125 -24.62 19.30 -18.15
CA ASP A 125 -25.97 19.44 -17.58
C ASP A 125 -25.94 19.88 -16.10
N ILE A 126 -24.91 19.48 -15.35
CA ILE A 126 -24.80 19.75 -13.90
C ILE A 126 -24.61 21.24 -13.64
N ALA A 127 -23.82 21.97 -14.43
CA ALA A 127 -23.54 23.38 -14.15
C ALA A 127 -24.80 24.26 -14.24
N GLY A 128 -25.67 24.00 -15.23
CA GLY A 128 -26.95 24.71 -15.37
C GLY A 128 -27.97 24.33 -14.30
N ARG A 129 -28.10 23.02 -14.02
CA ARG A 129 -29.04 22.51 -13.02
C ARG A 129 -28.61 22.77 -11.57
N ALA A 130 -27.31 22.93 -11.33
CA ALA A 130 -26.80 23.22 -10.01
C ALA A 130 -27.39 24.53 -9.48
N VAL A 131 -27.43 25.58 -10.34
CA VAL A 131 -28.00 26.89 -9.99
C VAL A 131 -29.46 26.77 -9.56
N GLU A 132 -30.30 26.06 -10.32
CA GLU A 132 -31.72 25.85 -9.97
C GLU A 132 -31.87 25.01 -8.69
N SER A 133 -31.05 23.97 -8.51
CA SER A 133 -31.10 23.12 -7.31
C SER A 133 -30.73 23.84 -6.01
N PHE A 134 -29.99 24.94 -6.09
CA PHE A 134 -29.64 25.74 -4.91
C PHE A 134 -30.86 26.47 -4.36
N ASP A 135 -31.72 27.02 -5.21
CA ASP A 135 -32.94 27.70 -4.77
C ASP A 135 -33.91 26.69 -4.13
N ASP A 136 -34.02 25.49 -4.68
CA ASP A 136 -34.81 24.40 -4.10
C ASP A 136 -34.28 23.95 -2.74
N LEU A 137 -32.96 23.82 -2.60
CA LEU A 137 -32.33 23.48 -1.32
C LEU A 137 -32.59 24.56 -0.27
N LYS A 138 -32.45 25.83 -0.65
CA LYS A 138 -32.71 26.97 0.23
C LYS A 138 -34.17 26.99 0.69
N ALA A 139 -35.11 26.81 -0.24
CA ALA A 139 -36.53 26.74 0.08
C ALA A 139 -36.86 25.59 1.04
N TRP A 140 -36.24 24.42 0.84
CA TRP A 140 -36.42 23.27 1.73
C TRP A 140 -35.80 23.48 3.11
N LEU A 141 -34.62 24.09 3.21
CA LEU A 141 -33.97 24.43 4.49
C LEU A 141 -34.78 25.48 5.28
N LEU A 142 -35.35 26.47 4.60
CA LEU A 142 -36.23 27.48 5.22
C LEU A 142 -37.56 26.89 5.70
N ALA A 143 -38.07 25.87 5.02
CA ALA A 143 -39.27 25.13 5.42
C ALA A 143 -38.99 24.07 6.52
N SER A 144 -37.72 23.84 6.86
CA SER A 144 -37.31 22.85 7.85
C SER A 144 -37.63 23.30 9.28
N PRO A 145 -37.93 22.38 10.22
CA PRO A 145 -38.14 22.69 11.64
C PRO A 145 -36.90 23.24 12.37
N LEU A 146 -35.77 23.40 11.68
CA LEU A 146 -34.47 23.76 12.26
C LEU A 146 -34.29 25.27 12.50
N GLU A 147 -35.32 26.10 12.24
CA GLU A 147 -35.32 27.56 12.46
C GLU A 147 -34.07 28.30 11.91
N LEU A 148 -33.51 27.81 10.79
CA LEU A 148 -32.31 28.42 10.19
C LEU A 148 -32.65 29.79 9.61
N SER A 149 -31.87 30.82 9.96
CA SER A 149 -32.07 32.14 9.38
C SER A 149 -31.60 32.18 7.92
N GLU A 150 -32.29 32.96 7.09
CA GLU A 150 -31.91 33.15 5.68
C GLU A 150 -30.46 33.68 5.54
N ARG A 151 -30.01 34.46 6.53
CA ARG A 151 -28.66 35.03 6.58
C ARG A 151 -27.60 33.95 6.80
N GLU A 152 -27.82 33.04 7.74
CA GLU A 152 -26.89 31.92 7.98
C GLU A 152 -26.80 31.02 6.74
N ILE A 153 -27.93 30.70 6.10
CA ILE A 153 -27.94 29.88 4.88
C ILE A 153 -27.13 30.57 3.76
N ASN A 154 -27.37 31.87 3.52
CA ASN A 154 -26.64 32.62 2.50
C ASN A 154 -25.13 32.72 2.82
N ASP A 155 -24.74 32.90 4.08
CA ASP A 155 -23.34 32.99 4.51
C ASP A 155 -22.61 31.65 4.32
N TRP A 156 -23.24 30.52 4.66
CA TRP A 156 -22.68 29.17 4.44
C TRP A 156 -22.54 28.85 2.94
N ILE A 157 -23.54 29.23 2.13
CA ILE A 157 -23.51 29.07 0.68
C ILE A 157 -22.40 29.92 0.07
N ALA A 158 -22.28 31.19 0.47
CA ALA A 158 -21.23 32.09 -0.01
C ALA A 158 -19.82 31.55 0.32
N GLN A 159 -19.63 30.99 1.51
CA GLN A 159 -18.36 30.35 1.90
C GLN A 159 -18.07 29.09 1.06
N ALA A 160 -19.06 28.23 0.83
CA ALA A 160 -18.91 27.06 -0.02
C ALA A 160 -18.52 27.45 -1.46
N TRP A 161 -19.16 28.49 -2.02
CA TRP A 161 -18.85 29.00 -3.37
C TRP A 161 -17.46 29.64 -3.46
N ALA A 162 -17.07 30.41 -2.45
CA ALA A 162 -15.74 31.01 -2.36
C ALA A 162 -14.64 29.94 -2.33
N GLY A 163 -14.83 28.85 -1.56
CA GLY A 163 -13.91 27.71 -1.55
C GLY A 163 -13.79 27.04 -2.92
N ILE A 164 -14.92 26.83 -3.61
CA ILE A 164 -14.92 26.24 -4.96
C ILE A 164 -14.18 27.15 -5.95
N GLN A 165 -14.39 28.46 -5.94
CA GLN A 165 -13.72 29.38 -6.88
C GLN A 165 -12.22 29.51 -6.62
N GLN A 166 -11.82 29.60 -5.34
CA GLN A 166 -10.42 29.68 -4.95
C GLN A 166 -9.63 28.43 -5.38
N ASP A 167 -10.27 27.26 -5.34
CA ASP A 167 -9.69 26.02 -5.85
C ASP A 167 -9.81 25.89 -7.39
N SER A 168 -10.86 26.45 -8.00
CA SER A 168 -11.06 26.39 -9.46
C SER A 168 -10.00 27.16 -10.25
N GLU A 169 -9.47 28.28 -9.74
CA GLU A 169 -8.32 28.97 -10.34
C GLU A 169 -7.06 28.08 -10.37
N VAL A 170 -6.93 27.14 -9.40
CA VAL A 170 -5.87 26.13 -9.36
C VAL A 170 -6.10 25.02 -10.39
N TYR A 171 -7.35 24.65 -10.69
CA TYR A 171 -7.67 23.61 -11.68
C TYR A 171 -7.64 24.11 -13.14
N VAL A 172 -8.04 25.36 -13.40
CA VAL A 172 -8.08 25.94 -14.77
C VAL A 172 -6.68 26.22 -15.32
N SER A 173 -5.71 26.58 -14.47
CA SER A 173 -4.29 26.69 -14.87
C SER A 173 -3.61 25.33 -15.12
N GLY A 174 -4.25 24.22 -14.74
CA GLY A 174 -3.78 22.86 -14.98
C GLY A 174 -3.87 22.39 -16.45
N ALA A 175 -4.61 23.09 -17.31
CA ALA A 175 -4.74 22.69 -18.71
C ALA A 175 -3.41 22.73 -19.50
N LEU A 176 -2.45 23.58 -19.10
CA LEU A 176 -1.11 23.65 -19.69
C LEU A 176 -0.13 22.62 -19.10
N SER A 177 -0.44 22.00 -17.95
CA SER A 177 0.36 20.89 -17.39
C SER A 177 -0.05 19.52 -17.94
N LEU A 178 -1.20 19.42 -18.63
CA LEU A 178 -1.70 18.18 -19.24
C LEU A 178 -0.72 17.56 -20.25
N GLY A 179 0.06 18.38 -20.98
CA GLY A 179 1.05 17.91 -21.94
C GLY A 179 2.19 17.11 -21.30
N SER A 180 2.71 17.55 -20.15
CA SER A 180 3.71 16.80 -19.38
C SER A 180 3.07 15.67 -18.55
N SER A 181 1.82 15.84 -18.10
CA SER A 181 1.07 14.81 -17.37
C SER A 181 0.79 13.55 -18.21
N ILE A 182 0.47 13.67 -19.50
CA ILE A 182 0.23 12.49 -20.36
C ILE A 182 1.51 11.65 -20.49
N GLY A 183 2.67 12.28 -20.67
CA GLY A 183 3.96 11.58 -20.73
C GLY A 183 4.25 10.81 -19.45
N HIS A 184 4.01 11.43 -18.29
CA HIS A 184 4.15 10.76 -16.99
C HIS A 184 3.14 9.63 -16.77
N LEU A 185 1.89 9.79 -17.23
CA LEU A 185 0.88 8.73 -17.16
C LEU A 185 1.23 7.55 -18.03
N VAL A 186 1.66 7.77 -19.27
CA VAL A 186 2.10 6.70 -20.19
C VAL A 186 3.33 6.00 -19.65
N ALA A 187 4.33 6.73 -19.15
CA ALA A 187 5.50 6.15 -18.51
C ALA A 187 5.14 5.33 -17.27
N GLY A 188 4.23 5.85 -16.44
CA GLY A 188 3.72 5.15 -15.26
C GLY A 188 2.93 3.89 -15.61
N LEU A 189 2.07 3.94 -16.63
CA LEU A 189 1.34 2.78 -17.13
C LEU A 189 2.29 1.72 -17.68
N PHE A 190 3.25 2.13 -18.51
CA PHE A 190 4.27 1.24 -19.05
C PHE A 190 5.06 0.57 -17.93
N LEU A 191 5.56 1.34 -16.96
CA LEU A 191 6.32 0.81 -15.83
C LEU A 191 5.46 -0.12 -14.96
N THR A 192 4.19 0.19 -14.77
CA THR A 192 3.24 -0.67 -14.04
C THR A 192 3.07 -2.01 -14.77
N LEU A 193 2.75 -1.98 -16.07
CA LEU A 193 2.53 -3.19 -16.87
C LEU A 193 3.80 -4.02 -16.99
N PHE A 194 4.96 -3.37 -17.19
CA PHE A 194 6.26 -4.02 -17.24
C PHE A 194 6.59 -4.69 -15.91
N SER A 195 6.47 -3.97 -14.79
CA SER A 195 6.73 -4.52 -13.46
C SER A 195 5.77 -5.67 -13.14
N LEU A 196 4.48 -5.51 -13.48
CA LEU A 196 3.45 -6.53 -13.29
C LEU A 196 3.77 -7.81 -14.08
N LEU A 197 4.15 -7.67 -15.35
CA LEU A 197 4.55 -8.79 -16.20
C LEU A 197 5.69 -9.59 -15.56
N PHE A 198 6.76 -8.92 -15.12
CA PHE A 198 7.91 -9.60 -14.52
C PHE A 198 7.57 -10.26 -13.18
N ILE A 199 6.73 -9.63 -12.35
CA ILE A 199 6.24 -10.23 -11.11
C ILE A 199 5.39 -11.47 -11.39
N LEU A 200 4.55 -11.46 -12.43
CA LEU A 200 3.73 -12.61 -12.83
C LEU A 200 4.57 -13.75 -13.43
N ILE A 201 5.65 -13.43 -14.15
CA ILE A 201 6.57 -14.43 -14.72
C ILE A 201 7.41 -15.10 -13.63
N ASP A 202 8.15 -14.32 -12.83
CA ASP A 202 9.14 -14.84 -11.88
C ASP A 202 9.22 -14.03 -10.57
N GLY A 203 8.08 -13.67 -9.98
CA GLY A 203 8.03 -12.95 -8.70
C GLY A 203 8.81 -13.64 -7.57
N ARG A 204 8.83 -14.97 -7.53
CA ARG A 204 9.64 -15.74 -6.57
C ARG A 204 11.14 -15.65 -6.86
N GLY A 205 11.57 -15.57 -8.11
CA GLY A 205 12.97 -15.32 -8.47
C GLY A 205 13.41 -13.92 -8.05
N ILE A 206 12.62 -12.90 -8.37
CA ILE A 206 12.86 -11.51 -7.94
C ILE A 206 13.02 -11.44 -6.41
N TRP A 207 12.11 -12.07 -5.67
CA TRP A 207 12.18 -12.09 -4.22
C TRP A 207 13.44 -12.79 -3.69
N ARG A 208 13.80 -13.97 -4.22
CA ARG A 208 15.03 -14.67 -3.81
C ARG A 208 16.28 -13.84 -4.07
N TRP A 209 16.32 -13.09 -5.17
CA TRP A 209 17.39 -12.15 -5.44
C TRP A 209 17.46 -11.04 -4.38
N ILE A 210 16.32 -10.44 -3.99
CA ILE A 210 16.26 -9.47 -2.89
C ILE A 210 16.77 -10.07 -1.58
N VAL A 211 16.33 -11.27 -1.21
CA VAL A 211 16.79 -11.97 0.02
C VAL A 211 18.30 -12.23 -0.03
N SER A 212 18.87 -12.46 -1.21
CA SER A 212 20.30 -12.71 -1.38
C SER A 212 21.18 -11.51 -0.99
N LEU A 213 20.64 -10.28 -1.05
CA LEU A 213 21.32 -9.04 -0.64
C LEU A 213 21.52 -8.97 0.89
N PHE A 214 20.75 -9.73 1.67
CA PHE A 214 20.86 -9.75 3.12
C PHE A 214 21.94 -10.75 3.60
N PRO A 215 22.59 -10.48 4.76
CA PRO A 215 23.50 -11.42 5.39
C PRO A 215 22.85 -12.79 5.64
N LYS A 216 23.58 -13.89 5.47
CA LYS A 216 23.06 -15.27 5.59
C LYS A 216 22.21 -15.50 6.85
N LYS A 217 22.63 -14.93 7.99
CA LYS A 217 21.93 -15.05 9.29
C LYS A 217 20.54 -14.39 9.31
N ALA A 218 20.30 -13.38 8.47
CA ALA A 218 19.05 -12.63 8.41
C ALA A 218 18.08 -13.17 7.34
N ARG A 219 18.55 -13.98 6.38
CA ARG A 219 17.76 -14.42 5.22
C ARG A 219 16.46 -15.14 5.60
N ALA A 220 16.53 -16.05 6.58
CA ALA A 220 15.33 -16.78 7.06
C ALA A 220 14.30 -15.84 7.71
N ALA A 221 14.75 -14.80 8.43
CA ALA A 221 13.88 -13.80 9.03
C ALA A 221 13.18 -12.95 7.97
N VAL A 222 13.95 -12.49 6.97
CA VAL A 222 13.46 -11.65 5.87
C VAL A 222 12.50 -12.41 4.96
N ASP A 223 12.86 -13.64 4.57
CA ASP A 223 12.02 -14.49 3.71
C ASP A 223 10.67 -14.81 4.37
N GLY A 224 10.69 -15.24 5.63
CA GLY A 224 9.46 -15.53 6.37
C GLY A 224 8.59 -14.28 6.59
N ALA A 225 9.22 -13.13 6.86
CA ALA A 225 8.50 -11.86 6.99
C ALA A 225 7.80 -11.49 5.68
N ALA A 226 8.48 -11.65 4.54
CA ALA A 226 7.90 -11.33 3.24
C ALA A 226 6.80 -12.30 2.82
N ILE A 227 6.91 -13.59 3.15
CA ILE A 227 5.81 -14.55 2.92
C ILE A 227 4.56 -14.12 3.72
N ALA A 228 4.75 -13.73 4.98
CA ALA A 228 3.65 -13.23 5.82
C ALA A 228 3.08 -11.90 5.29
N GLY A 229 3.95 -10.99 4.83
CA GLY A 229 3.58 -9.74 4.18
C GLY A 229 2.80 -9.95 2.88
N TRP A 230 3.30 -10.81 1.99
CA TRP A 230 2.65 -11.15 0.72
C TRP A 230 1.27 -11.77 0.91
N THR A 231 1.13 -12.66 1.90
CA THR A 231 -0.16 -13.26 2.27
C THR A 231 -1.13 -12.19 2.76
N THR A 232 -0.66 -11.28 3.61
CA THR A 232 -1.45 -10.14 4.11
C THR A 232 -1.90 -9.23 2.96
N LEU A 233 -0.99 -8.87 2.06
CA LEU A 233 -1.29 -8.03 0.90
C LEU A 233 -2.30 -8.67 -0.04
N THR A 234 -2.14 -9.98 -0.32
CA THR A 234 -3.05 -10.75 -1.18
C THR A 234 -4.45 -10.81 -0.59
N ASN A 235 -4.56 -11.08 0.72
CA ASN A 235 -5.85 -11.10 1.40
C ASN A 235 -6.48 -9.71 1.43
N PHE A 236 -5.71 -8.67 1.75
CA PHE A 236 -6.17 -7.29 1.73
C PHE A 236 -6.73 -6.90 0.36
N ALA A 237 -5.99 -7.16 -0.73
CA ALA A 237 -6.44 -6.81 -2.07
C ALA A 237 -7.76 -7.49 -2.45
N ARG A 238 -7.93 -8.78 -2.13
CA ARG A 238 -9.17 -9.52 -2.42
C ARG A 238 -10.35 -9.00 -1.62
N VAL A 239 -10.13 -8.77 -0.32
CA VAL A 239 -11.16 -8.22 0.58
C VAL A 239 -11.56 -6.83 0.13
N GLN A 240 -10.58 -5.98 -0.22
CA GLN A 240 -10.86 -4.62 -0.69
C GLN A 240 -11.68 -4.61 -1.98
N VAL A 241 -11.38 -5.48 -2.95
CA VAL A 241 -12.19 -5.60 -4.18
C VAL A 241 -13.61 -6.07 -3.87
N LEU A 242 -13.79 -6.99 -2.92
CA LEU A 242 -15.10 -7.46 -2.50
C LEU A 242 -15.90 -6.34 -1.81
N VAL A 243 -15.29 -5.62 -0.88
CA VAL A 243 -15.90 -4.47 -0.20
C VAL A 243 -16.29 -3.40 -1.23
N ALA A 244 -15.37 -3.03 -2.11
CA ALA A 244 -15.61 -2.09 -3.21
C ALA A 244 -16.81 -2.48 -4.07
N ALA A 245 -16.93 -3.77 -4.42
CA ALA A 245 -18.04 -4.28 -5.22
C ALA A 245 -19.37 -4.21 -4.47
N ILE A 246 -19.38 -4.53 -3.16
CA ILE A 246 -20.59 -4.45 -2.35
C ILE A 246 -21.03 -2.99 -2.19
N ASP A 247 -20.11 -2.06 -1.95
CA ASP A 247 -20.42 -0.63 -1.84
C ASP A 247 -20.98 -0.08 -3.15
N ALA A 248 -20.33 -0.41 -4.27
CA ALA A 248 -20.76 0.00 -5.60
C ALA A 248 -22.16 -0.50 -5.93
N VAL A 249 -22.46 -1.77 -5.63
CA VAL A 249 -23.80 -2.34 -5.83
C VAL A 249 -24.80 -1.75 -4.84
N GLY A 250 -24.46 -1.62 -3.56
CA GLY A 250 -25.36 -1.11 -2.54
C GLY A 250 -25.76 0.35 -2.79
N ILE A 251 -24.78 1.23 -2.97
CA ILE A 251 -25.00 2.66 -3.24
C ILE A 251 -25.59 2.84 -4.64
N GLY A 252 -25.09 2.11 -5.64
CA GLY A 252 -25.61 2.15 -7.01
C GLY A 252 -27.07 1.71 -7.11
N LEU A 253 -27.45 0.63 -6.41
CA LEU A 253 -28.83 0.17 -6.35
C LEU A 253 -29.72 1.17 -5.61
N GLY A 254 -29.25 1.75 -4.51
CA GLY A 254 -29.99 2.80 -3.82
C GLY A 254 -30.22 4.03 -4.68
N ALA A 255 -29.21 4.50 -5.42
CA ALA A 255 -29.36 5.58 -6.39
C ALA A 255 -30.38 5.22 -7.49
N PHE A 256 -30.31 3.99 -8.02
CA PHE A 256 -31.27 3.51 -9.02
C PHE A 256 -32.70 3.47 -8.49
N LEU A 257 -32.92 2.94 -7.29
CA LEU A 257 -34.25 2.85 -6.66
C LEU A 257 -34.84 4.22 -6.31
N LEU A 258 -33.99 5.19 -5.96
CA LEU A 258 -34.39 6.58 -5.73
C LEU A 258 -34.65 7.36 -7.03
N GLY A 259 -34.41 6.76 -8.19
CA GLY A 259 -34.58 7.42 -9.49
C GLY A 259 -33.52 8.49 -9.77
N VAL A 260 -32.36 8.41 -9.12
CA VAL A 260 -31.24 9.32 -9.35
C VAL A 260 -30.61 8.98 -10.71
N PRO A 261 -30.53 9.92 -11.66
CA PRO A 261 -29.83 9.66 -12.90
C PRO A 261 -28.36 9.40 -12.60
N LEU A 262 -27.66 8.73 -13.51
CA LEU A 262 -26.24 8.40 -13.32
C LEU A 262 -25.97 7.39 -12.18
N ALA A 263 -26.93 6.53 -11.82
CA ALA A 263 -26.72 5.45 -10.86
C ALA A 263 -25.50 4.55 -11.19
N ILE A 264 -25.30 4.21 -12.47
CA ILE A 264 -24.13 3.43 -12.93
C ILE A 264 -22.82 4.22 -12.72
N PRO A 265 -22.70 5.49 -13.18
CA PRO A 265 -21.56 6.35 -12.85
C PRO A 265 -21.27 6.44 -11.35
N ILE A 266 -22.30 6.65 -10.53
CA ILE A 266 -22.17 6.69 -9.07
C ILE A 266 -21.58 5.38 -8.57
N ALA A 267 -22.12 4.23 -9.00
CA ALA A 267 -21.61 2.92 -8.61
C ALA A 267 -20.12 2.74 -8.99
N VAL A 268 -19.72 3.17 -10.19
CA VAL A 268 -18.33 3.10 -10.64
C VAL A 268 -17.42 4.02 -9.81
N LEU A 269 -17.86 5.23 -9.52
CA LEU A 269 -17.10 6.17 -8.70
C LEU A 269 -16.95 5.67 -7.28
N VAL A 270 -18.01 5.12 -6.69
CA VAL A 270 -17.97 4.44 -5.38
C VAL A 270 -17.02 3.25 -5.41
N PHE A 271 -17.09 2.40 -6.45
CA PHE A 271 -16.19 1.26 -6.62
C PHE A 271 -14.72 1.73 -6.60
N LEU A 272 -14.37 2.71 -7.42
CA LEU A 272 -13.00 3.23 -7.52
C LEU A 272 -12.57 3.99 -6.26
N GLY A 273 -13.47 4.77 -5.67
CA GLY A 273 -13.19 5.57 -4.48
C GLY A 273 -13.00 4.73 -3.23
N SER A 274 -13.74 3.62 -3.08
CA SER A 274 -13.68 2.73 -1.91
C SER A 274 -12.27 2.21 -1.60
N PHE A 275 -11.37 2.19 -2.58
CA PHE A 275 -9.96 1.81 -2.38
C PHE A 275 -9.18 2.79 -1.50
N ILE A 276 -9.66 4.02 -1.30
CA ILE A 276 -9.07 5.00 -0.38
C ILE A 276 -9.92 5.02 0.89
N PRO A 277 -9.48 4.40 1.99
CA PRO A 277 -10.30 4.28 3.18
C PRO A 277 -10.72 5.64 3.74
N ILE A 278 -11.97 5.73 4.22
CA ILE A 278 -12.61 6.94 4.77
C ILE A 278 -12.82 8.04 3.73
N VAL A 279 -11.75 8.51 3.09
CA VAL A 279 -11.78 9.59 2.09
C VAL A 279 -12.63 9.19 0.89
N GLY A 280 -12.47 7.96 0.40
CA GLY A 280 -13.24 7.41 -0.71
C GLY A 280 -14.74 7.43 -0.47
N ALA A 281 -15.17 6.90 0.68
CA ALA A 281 -16.58 6.87 1.08
C ALA A 281 -17.17 8.27 1.23
N VAL A 282 -16.43 9.19 1.88
CA VAL A 282 -16.89 10.57 2.06
C VAL A 282 -17.01 11.29 0.72
N VAL A 283 -15.98 11.24 -0.13
CA VAL A 283 -15.96 11.93 -1.42
C VAL A 283 -17.02 11.38 -2.37
N THR A 284 -17.09 10.05 -2.53
CA THR A 284 -18.04 9.42 -3.46
C THR A 284 -19.47 9.49 -2.94
N GLY A 285 -19.69 9.35 -1.64
CA GLY A 285 -20.99 9.54 -1.00
C GLY A 285 -21.51 10.97 -1.12
N THR A 286 -20.63 11.96 -0.89
CA THR A 286 -20.96 13.38 -1.08
C THR A 286 -21.30 13.65 -2.54
N LEU A 287 -20.50 13.15 -3.47
CA LEU A 287 -20.77 13.32 -4.90
C LEU A 287 -22.11 12.69 -5.31
N ALA A 288 -22.43 11.50 -4.80
CA ALA A 288 -23.72 10.87 -5.04
C ALA A 288 -24.90 11.70 -4.50
N ALA A 289 -24.75 12.25 -3.29
CA ALA A 289 -25.75 13.13 -2.69
C ALA A 289 -25.92 14.45 -3.45
N VAL A 290 -24.82 15.05 -3.91
CA VAL A 290 -24.85 16.27 -4.76
C VAL A 290 -25.52 15.98 -6.10
N ILE A 291 -25.20 14.87 -6.75
CA ILE A 291 -25.87 14.49 -8.00
C ILE A 291 -27.38 14.30 -7.76
N ALA A 292 -27.77 13.61 -6.68
CA ALA A 292 -29.17 13.47 -6.31
C ALA A 292 -29.85 14.83 -6.05
N LEU A 293 -29.16 15.77 -5.40
CA LEU A 293 -29.67 17.12 -5.16
C LEU A 293 -29.91 17.86 -6.47
N VAL A 294 -28.91 17.88 -7.35
CA VAL A 294 -28.94 18.62 -8.60
C VAL A 294 -30.02 18.11 -9.56
N TYR A 295 -30.27 16.80 -9.58
CA TYR A 295 -31.19 16.21 -10.54
C TYR A 295 -32.60 15.93 -10.00
N ASN A 296 -32.74 15.74 -8.69
CA ASN A 296 -33.97 15.24 -8.08
C ASN A 296 -34.45 16.09 -6.89
N GLY A 297 -33.67 17.09 -6.47
CA GLY A 297 -34.00 17.98 -5.36
C GLY A 297 -33.62 17.45 -3.97
N PRO A 298 -33.83 18.27 -2.92
CA PRO A 298 -33.30 18.05 -1.58
C PRO A 298 -33.86 16.80 -0.88
N TRP A 299 -35.11 16.43 -1.18
CA TRP A 299 -35.73 15.25 -0.58
C TRP A 299 -35.05 13.95 -1.01
N ILE A 300 -34.76 13.81 -2.31
CA ILE A 300 -34.10 12.62 -2.85
C ILE A 300 -32.61 12.62 -2.46
N ALA A 301 -31.96 13.79 -2.40
CA ALA A 301 -30.61 13.92 -1.87
C ALA A 301 -30.49 13.46 -0.42
N PHE A 302 -31.44 13.83 0.44
CA PHE A 302 -31.50 13.38 1.83
C PHE A 302 -31.57 11.86 1.93
N TRP A 303 -32.49 11.22 1.19
CA TRP A 303 -32.58 9.75 1.17
C TRP A 303 -31.35 9.09 0.55
N MET A 304 -30.68 9.75 -0.40
CA MET A 304 -29.41 9.28 -0.95
C MET A 304 -28.31 9.26 0.13
N ILE A 305 -28.23 10.30 0.97
CA ILE A 305 -27.32 10.31 2.14
C ILE A 305 -27.67 9.16 3.09
N VAL A 306 -28.96 8.96 3.39
CA VAL A 306 -29.41 7.85 4.25
C VAL A 306 -28.99 6.50 3.66
N VAL A 307 -29.12 6.29 2.35
CA VAL A 307 -28.65 5.08 1.66
C VAL A 307 -27.14 4.91 1.82
N VAL A 308 -26.36 5.94 1.53
CA VAL A 308 -24.89 5.90 1.66
C VAL A 308 -24.49 5.55 3.08
N LEU A 309 -25.08 6.21 4.08
CA LEU A 309 -24.83 5.94 5.49
C LEU A 309 -25.28 4.52 5.86
N ALA A 310 -26.42 4.04 5.39
CA ALA A 310 -26.89 2.69 5.66
C ALA A 310 -25.94 1.62 5.10
N VAL A 311 -25.46 1.80 3.87
CA VAL A 311 -24.48 0.89 3.26
C VAL A 311 -23.16 0.92 4.03
N GLN A 312 -22.67 2.11 4.39
CA GLN A 312 -21.44 2.26 5.18
C GLN A 312 -21.57 1.66 6.59
N GLN A 313 -22.72 1.80 7.23
CA GLN A 313 -22.99 1.17 8.53
C GLN A 313 -23.05 -0.35 8.42
N LEU A 314 -23.69 -0.89 7.37
CA LEU A 314 -23.69 -2.31 7.07
C LEU A 314 -22.27 -2.82 6.81
N GLU A 315 -21.48 -2.05 6.07
CA GLU A 315 -20.07 -2.34 5.80
C GLU A 315 -19.27 -2.44 7.10
N GLY A 316 -19.32 -1.40 7.93
CA GLY A 316 -18.55 -1.33 9.17
C GLY A 316 -18.98 -2.34 10.24
N HIS A 317 -20.27 -2.62 10.39
CA HIS A 317 -20.78 -3.45 11.50
C HIS A 317 -21.02 -4.92 11.13
N VAL A 318 -21.24 -5.23 9.85
CA VAL A 318 -21.59 -6.58 9.40
C VAL A 318 -20.53 -7.13 8.46
N LEU A 319 -20.23 -6.40 7.38
CA LEU A 319 -19.32 -6.92 6.35
C LEU A 319 -17.88 -6.97 6.85
N GLN A 320 -17.38 -5.95 7.56
CA GLN A 320 -16.01 -5.96 8.08
C GLN A 320 -15.75 -7.14 9.04
N PRO A 321 -16.60 -7.42 10.07
CA PRO A 321 -16.41 -8.59 10.91
C PRO A 321 -16.47 -9.92 10.15
N LEU A 322 -17.38 -10.06 9.17
CA LEU A 322 -17.58 -11.30 8.42
C LEU A 322 -16.46 -11.56 7.39
N ILE A 323 -16.00 -10.51 6.70
CA ILE A 323 -15.07 -10.61 5.58
C ILE A 323 -13.61 -10.48 6.06
N VAL A 324 -13.33 -9.54 6.97
CA VAL A 324 -11.96 -9.22 7.42
C VAL A 324 -11.55 -10.05 8.65
N GLY A 325 -12.52 -10.61 9.39
CA GLY A 325 -12.38 -11.61 10.45
C GLY A 325 -11.00 -11.73 11.13
N SER A 326 -10.75 -10.92 12.16
CA SER A 326 -9.57 -10.95 13.07
C SER A 326 -8.16 -10.75 12.48
N VAL A 327 -7.98 -10.62 11.16
CA VAL A 327 -6.64 -10.75 10.55
C VAL A 327 -5.73 -9.53 10.71
N VAL A 328 -6.23 -8.31 10.94
CA VAL A 328 -5.33 -7.18 11.27
C VAL A 328 -5.99 -6.23 12.27
N LYS A 329 -5.62 -6.35 13.55
CA LYS A 329 -6.00 -5.40 14.60
C LYS A 329 -5.14 -4.15 14.49
N VAL A 330 -5.36 -3.34 13.44
CA VAL A 330 -4.80 -1.98 13.38
C VAL A 330 -5.80 -1.07 14.11
N HIS A 331 -5.31 -0.29 15.08
CA HIS A 331 -6.16 0.66 15.79
C HIS A 331 -6.73 1.69 14.78
N PRO A 332 -8.03 2.06 14.82
CA PRO A 332 -8.61 3.02 13.87
C PRO A 332 -7.84 4.34 13.75
N LEU A 333 -7.37 4.87 14.89
CA LEU A 333 -6.47 6.04 14.91
C LEU A 333 -5.22 5.85 14.03
N ALA A 334 -4.61 4.68 14.05
CA ALA A 334 -3.43 4.41 13.22
C ALA A 334 -3.78 4.38 11.73
N VAL A 335 -4.97 3.89 11.36
CA VAL A 335 -5.44 3.95 9.95
C VAL A 335 -5.58 5.41 9.52
N VAL A 336 -6.25 6.24 10.30
CA VAL A 336 -6.43 7.68 10.00
C VAL A 336 -5.08 8.39 9.85
N LEU A 337 -4.16 8.19 10.80
CA LEU A 337 -2.85 8.84 10.77
C LEU A 337 -1.99 8.38 9.58
N VAL A 338 -1.99 7.08 9.26
CA VAL A 338 -1.22 6.56 8.12
C VAL A 338 -1.83 7.03 6.80
N VAL A 339 -3.15 7.06 6.66
CA VAL A 339 -3.81 7.63 5.47
C VAL A 339 -3.50 9.11 5.33
N ALA A 340 -3.63 9.91 6.40
CA ALA A 340 -3.29 11.33 6.38
C ALA A 340 -1.82 11.57 6.01
N THR A 341 -0.90 10.79 6.59
CA THR A 341 0.53 10.86 6.27
C THR A 341 0.78 10.48 4.80
N GLY A 342 0.15 9.40 4.31
CA GLY A 342 0.25 8.98 2.91
C GLY A 342 -0.26 10.06 1.96
N SER A 343 -1.42 10.65 2.24
CA SER A 343 -2.00 11.76 1.49
C SER A 343 -1.05 12.96 1.41
N LEU A 344 -0.41 13.34 2.52
CA LEU A 344 0.54 14.45 2.55
C LEU A 344 1.83 14.15 1.78
N LEU A 345 2.32 12.91 1.84
CA LEU A 345 3.60 12.54 1.22
C LEU A 345 3.49 12.31 -0.30
N ALA A 346 2.41 11.68 -0.76
CA ALA A 346 2.29 11.22 -2.15
C ALA A 346 0.90 11.46 -2.76
N GLY A 347 0.05 12.29 -2.13
CA GLY A 347 -1.29 12.60 -2.63
C GLY A 347 -2.22 11.39 -2.63
N ILE A 348 -3.08 11.33 -3.65
CA ILE A 348 -4.07 10.26 -3.83
C ILE A 348 -3.41 8.86 -3.83
N PRO A 349 -2.32 8.60 -4.58
CA PRO A 349 -1.61 7.32 -4.49
C PRO A 349 -1.11 6.99 -3.08
N GLY A 350 -0.60 7.97 -2.33
CA GLY A 350 -0.14 7.76 -0.97
C GLY A 350 -1.27 7.37 -0.02
N ALA A 351 -2.43 8.00 -0.15
CA ALA A 351 -3.64 7.66 0.61
C ALA A 351 -4.12 6.22 0.30
N LEU A 352 -4.09 5.83 -0.97
CA LEU A 352 -4.47 4.51 -1.46
C LEU A 352 -3.57 3.39 -0.90
N PHE A 353 -2.25 3.61 -0.90
CA PHE A 353 -1.29 2.59 -0.47
C PHE A 353 -0.99 2.60 1.04
N ALA A 354 -1.36 3.67 1.76
CA ALA A 354 -1.12 3.85 3.19
C ALA A 354 -1.47 2.60 4.03
N VAL A 355 -2.73 2.17 3.95
CA VAL A 355 -3.26 1.07 4.76
C VAL A 355 -2.62 -0.28 4.43
N PRO A 356 -2.56 -0.75 3.16
CA PRO A 356 -1.92 -2.03 2.85
C PRO A 356 -0.43 -2.04 3.24
N VAL A 357 0.28 -0.92 3.04
CA VAL A 357 1.69 -0.82 3.45
C VAL A 357 1.83 -0.92 4.96
N ALA A 358 1.02 -0.21 5.73
CA ALA A 358 1.05 -0.31 7.19
C ALA A 358 0.70 -1.73 7.68
N ALA A 359 -0.27 -2.40 7.06
CA ALA A 359 -0.64 -3.77 7.40
C ALA A 359 0.51 -4.76 7.12
N VAL A 360 1.12 -4.68 5.93
CA VAL A 360 2.28 -5.50 5.55
C VAL A 360 3.45 -5.26 6.49
N MET A 361 3.79 -3.99 6.76
CA MET A 361 4.89 -3.64 7.66
C MET A 361 4.63 -4.15 9.09
N ASN A 362 3.42 -3.98 9.61
CA ASN A 362 3.06 -4.48 10.94
C ASN A 362 3.23 -6.02 11.05
N VAL A 363 2.78 -6.77 10.04
CA VAL A 363 2.92 -8.23 10.03
C VAL A 363 4.39 -8.65 9.89
N MET A 364 5.16 -7.99 9.02
CA MET A 364 6.59 -8.25 8.85
C MET A 364 7.37 -8.00 10.15
N VAL A 365 7.12 -6.87 10.82
CA VAL A 365 7.77 -6.51 12.08
C VAL A 365 7.39 -7.51 13.19
N ARG A 366 6.10 -7.86 13.30
CA ARG A 366 5.63 -8.86 14.27
C ARG A 366 6.22 -10.24 14.02
N TYR A 367 6.35 -10.64 12.76
CA TYR A 367 6.99 -11.91 12.39
C TYR A 367 8.46 -11.93 12.85
N ILE A 368 9.22 -10.87 12.55
CA ILE A 368 10.63 -10.78 12.95
C ILE A 368 10.79 -10.73 14.47
N SER A 369 9.97 -9.93 15.15
CA SER A 369 10.04 -9.74 16.61
C SER A 369 9.60 -10.98 17.40
N SER A 370 8.69 -11.78 16.86
CA SER A 370 8.26 -13.05 17.48
C SER A 370 9.39 -14.10 17.56
N GLY A 371 10.44 -13.97 16.75
CA GLY A 371 11.55 -14.93 16.71
C GLY A 371 11.18 -16.30 16.13
N VAL A 372 9.97 -16.48 15.57
CA VAL A 372 9.50 -17.75 14.99
C VAL A 372 10.46 -18.28 13.93
N TRP A 373 11.10 -17.40 13.16
CA TRP A 373 12.11 -17.74 12.16
C TRP A 373 13.35 -18.46 12.73
N LYS A 374 13.61 -18.38 14.04
CA LYS A 374 14.73 -19.07 14.70
C LYS A 374 14.43 -20.54 14.98
N THR A 375 13.17 -20.87 15.25
CA THR A 375 12.74 -22.24 15.64
C THR A 375 12.08 -22.99 14.49
N ARG A 376 11.50 -22.26 13.53
CA ARG A 376 10.86 -22.79 12.33
C ARG A 376 11.26 -21.93 11.12
N PRO A 377 12.50 -22.08 10.61
CA PRO A 377 12.88 -21.35 9.41
C PRO A 377 11.94 -21.74 8.25
N PRO A 378 11.52 -20.80 7.40
CA PRO A 378 10.87 -21.13 6.13
C PRO A 378 11.74 -22.14 5.37
N VAL A 379 11.13 -23.07 4.64
CA VAL A 379 11.87 -24.03 3.80
C VAL A 379 12.82 -23.24 2.92
N GLU A 380 14.12 -23.44 3.10
CA GLU A 380 15.16 -22.66 2.43
C GLU A 380 14.91 -22.73 0.92
N PRO A 381 14.72 -21.59 0.24
CA PRO A 381 14.45 -21.62 -1.18
C PRO A 381 15.65 -22.22 -1.89
N ALA A 382 15.46 -23.35 -2.58
CA ALA A 382 16.47 -23.85 -3.51
C ALA A 382 16.89 -22.69 -4.46
N LEU A 383 18.20 -22.56 -4.68
CA LEU A 383 18.77 -21.52 -5.55
C LEU A 383 18.03 -21.47 -6.91
N PRO A 384 17.95 -20.30 -7.58
CA PRO A 384 17.17 -20.14 -8.81
C PRO A 384 17.55 -21.13 -9.90
N GLN A 385 16.65 -22.07 -10.21
CA GLN A 385 16.57 -22.71 -11.53
C GLN A 385 15.70 -21.90 -12.50
N SER A 386 15.51 -20.59 -12.30
CA SER A 386 14.76 -19.78 -13.26
C SER A 386 15.66 -19.30 -14.40
N MET A 387 15.19 -19.49 -15.64
CA MET A 387 15.96 -19.21 -16.87
C MET A 387 16.39 -17.73 -16.98
N LEU A 388 15.64 -16.80 -16.39
CA LEU A 388 15.94 -15.35 -16.44
C LEU A 388 17.21 -14.96 -15.67
N TRP A 389 17.62 -15.74 -14.67
CA TRP A 389 18.75 -15.42 -13.79
C TRP A 389 19.94 -16.36 -13.98
N GLN A 390 19.91 -17.21 -15.01
CA GLN A 390 21.01 -18.11 -15.36
C GLN A 390 22.01 -17.38 -16.28
N THR A 391 23.05 -16.81 -15.67
CA THR A 391 24.17 -16.19 -16.41
C THR A 391 25.29 -17.16 -16.76
N VAL A 392 25.26 -18.37 -16.19
CA VAL A 392 26.24 -19.42 -16.48
C VAL A 392 25.70 -20.33 -17.59
N PRO A 393 26.41 -20.46 -18.73
CA PRO A 393 26.05 -21.44 -19.76
C PRO A 393 26.04 -22.84 -19.15
N GLN A 394 24.90 -23.53 -19.24
CA GLN A 394 24.86 -24.96 -18.93
C GLN A 394 25.78 -25.70 -19.92
N PRO A 395 26.67 -26.60 -19.46
CA PRO A 395 27.31 -27.52 -20.38
C PRO A 395 26.20 -28.27 -21.10
N ARG A 396 26.26 -28.30 -22.44
CA ARG A 396 25.33 -29.09 -23.25
C ARG A 396 25.31 -30.52 -22.69
N PRO A 397 24.12 -31.14 -22.52
CA PRO A 397 24.04 -32.54 -22.13
C PRO A 397 24.88 -33.37 -23.11
N GLY A 398 26.00 -33.93 -22.64
CA GLY A 398 26.93 -34.74 -23.45
C GLY A 398 28.36 -34.22 -23.59
N TYR A 399 28.73 -33.02 -23.09
CA TYR A 399 30.13 -32.58 -23.14
C TYR A 399 30.87 -32.92 -21.84
N ARG A 400 31.52 -34.08 -21.81
CA ARG A 400 32.50 -34.44 -20.77
C ARG A 400 33.77 -33.63 -21.07
N LYS A 401 34.19 -32.75 -20.16
CA LYS A 401 35.56 -32.24 -20.22
C LYS A 401 36.45 -33.40 -19.81
N ASP A 402 37.22 -33.91 -20.76
CA ASP A 402 38.30 -34.83 -20.46
C ASP A 402 39.36 -34.01 -19.71
N ASP A 403 39.46 -34.23 -18.40
CA ASP A 403 40.56 -33.72 -17.59
C ASP A 403 41.84 -34.46 -18.02
N THR A 404 42.61 -33.83 -18.91
CA THR A 404 44.00 -34.21 -19.16
C THR A 404 44.89 -33.03 -18.82
N THR A 405 45.37 -32.99 -17.59
CA THR A 405 46.67 -32.39 -17.24
C THR A 405 47.09 -32.94 -15.87
N ASP A 406 47.57 -34.18 -15.87
CA ASP A 406 48.68 -34.59 -15.02
C ASP A 406 49.91 -34.67 -15.93
N ALA A 407 50.79 -33.69 -15.80
CA ALA A 407 52.20 -33.74 -16.21
C ALA A 407 52.99 -32.68 -15.43
#